data_AF-A1D9P4-F1
#
_entry.id   AF-A1D9P4-F1
#
_cell.length_a   1.000
_cell.length_b   1.000
_cell.length_c   1.000
_cell.angle_alpha   90.00
_cell.angle_beta   90.00
_cell.angle_gamma   90.00
#
_symmetry.space_group_name_H-M   'P 1'
#
loop_
_entity.id
_entity.type
_entity.pdbx_description
1 polymer ?
#
loop_
_entity_poly.entity_id
_entity_poly.type
_entity_poly.pdbx_seq_one_letter_code
_entity_poly.pdbx_strand_id
1 'polypeptide(L)'
;MKLLSTLTLLVSAVAANPMFHTARQATNATKPFHLKTADASNEKHNDLYVYAYHTGAGFNDAVLTSDEDTASTAFLNGTYTQFDFKTPFPWGFNPIAVTNYAQWEPVEINVGYGAEGFFINSTGLQWSEQQGFGGWLVCDWFHGAPQLFYIYRYYEPKFPSSCSTVNLQVEYTS
;
A
#
# COMPACT_ATOMS: atom_id res chain seq x y z
N MET A 1 17.39 61.71 -29.88
CA MET A 1 17.87 61.24 -28.55
C MET A 1 16.97 60.10 -28.11
N LYS A 2 17.50 58.87 -28.00
CA LYS A 2 16.77 57.70 -27.51
C LYS A 2 17.31 57.35 -26.12
N LEU A 3 16.47 57.45 -25.10
CA LEU A 3 16.77 57.07 -23.73
C LEU A 3 16.57 55.54 -23.61
N LEU A 4 17.65 54.80 -23.35
CA LEU A 4 17.60 53.41 -22.96
C LEU A 4 17.37 53.36 -21.45
N SER A 5 16.18 52.90 -21.03
CA SER A 5 15.86 52.66 -19.63
C SER A 5 16.16 51.19 -19.32
N THR A 6 17.15 50.93 -18.47
CA THR A 6 17.53 49.58 -18.03
C THR A 6 16.67 49.15 -16.86
N LEU A 7 15.85 48.12 -17.06
CA LEU A 7 15.02 47.48 -16.04
C LEU A 7 15.86 46.44 -15.27
N THR A 8 16.16 46.71 -14.01
CA THR A 8 16.86 45.78 -13.12
C THR A 8 15.88 44.79 -12.49
N LEU A 9 16.07 43.49 -12.75
CA LEU A 9 15.33 42.40 -12.11
C LEU A 9 15.99 42.06 -10.76
N LEU A 10 15.25 42.25 -9.67
CA LEU A 10 15.62 41.78 -8.33
C LEU A 10 15.25 40.30 -8.20
N VAL A 11 16.25 39.42 -8.14
CA VAL A 11 16.07 38.00 -7.88
C VAL A 11 16.11 37.77 -6.37
N SER A 12 14.97 37.46 -5.77
CA SER A 12 14.89 37.03 -4.38
C SER A 12 15.37 35.58 -4.26
N ALA A 13 16.55 35.37 -3.67
CA ALA A 13 17.02 34.03 -3.34
C ALA A 13 16.23 33.49 -2.14
N VAL A 14 15.37 32.50 -2.38
CA VAL A 14 14.73 31.72 -1.31
C VAL A 14 15.77 30.74 -0.79
N ALA A 15 16.30 30.98 0.41
CA ALA A 15 17.16 30.01 1.08
C ALA A 15 16.29 28.83 1.55
N ALA A 16 16.36 27.71 0.83
CA ALA A 16 15.81 26.45 1.29
C ALA A 16 16.71 25.90 2.41
N ASN A 17 16.25 25.98 3.66
CA ASN A 17 16.94 25.32 4.75
C ASN A 17 16.77 23.80 4.58
N PRO A 18 17.85 23.00 4.60
CA PRO A 18 17.72 21.55 4.63
C PRO A 18 17.01 21.17 5.93
N MET A 19 15.82 20.58 5.81
CA MET A 19 15.23 19.87 6.94
C MET A 19 16.10 18.65 7.18
N PHE A 20 16.90 18.68 8.25
CA PHE A 20 17.53 17.49 8.77
C PHE A 20 16.40 16.54 9.19
N HIS A 21 16.10 15.56 8.35
CA HIS A 21 15.25 14.42 8.68
C HIS A 21 15.98 13.62 9.76
N THR A 22 15.81 14.04 11.01
CA THR A 22 15.97 13.13 12.13
C THR A 22 14.90 12.06 11.92
N ALA A 23 15.34 10.86 11.52
CA ALA A 23 14.49 9.69 11.49
C ALA A 23 13.84 9.57 12.87
N ARG A 24 12.57 9.95 12.98
CA ARG A 24 11.80 9.77 14.19
C ARG A 24 11.67 8.25 14.31
N GLN A 25 12.51 7.63 15.12
CA GLN A 25 12.33 6.23 15.49
C GLN A 25 10.93 6.13 16.10
N ALA A 26 9.99 5.59 15.33
CA ALA A 26 8.68 5.23 15.83
C ALA A 26 8.91 4.10 16.83
N THR A 27 8.83 4.40 18.11
CA THR A 27 8.99 3.41 19.21
C THR A 27 7.91 2.32 19.21
N ASN A 28 6.92 2.42 18.31
CA ASN A 28 5.79 1.51 18.19
C ASN A 28 5.76 0.77 16.83
N ALA A 29 6.82 0.84 16.03
CA ALA A 29 6.89 0.06 14.79
C ALA A 29 7.13 -1.43 15.09
N THR A 30 6.42 -2.32 14.39
CA THR A 30 6.69 -3.76 14.47
C THR A 30 8.04 -4.09 13.83
N LYS A 31 8.53 -5.31 14.09
CA LYS A 31 9.57 -5.91 13.25
C LYS A 31 9.11 -5.92 11.78
N PRO A 32 10.04 -5.78 10.82
CA PRO A 32 9.70 -5.90 9.41
C PRO A 32 9.19 -7.30 9.05
N PHE A 33 8.35 -7.38 8.04
CA PHE A 33 7.70 -8.61 7.59
C PHE A 33 7.31 -8.54 6.12
N HIS A 34 7.06 -9.69 5.51
CA HIS A 34 6.34 -9.80 4.25
C HIS A 34 4.88 -10.16 4.51
N LEU A 35 4.01 -9.74 3.59
CA LEU A 35 2.60 -10.12 3.58
C LEU A 35 2.41 -11.27 2.60
N LYS A 36 1.85 -12.37 3.08
CA LYS A 36 1.71 -13.63 2.34
C LYS A 36 0.27 -14.12 2.35
N THR A 37 -0.23 -14.54 1.21
CA THR A 37 -1.59 -15.08 1.09
C THR A 37 -1.66 -16.53 1.57
N ALA A 38 -2.76 -16.87 2.25
CA ALA A 38 -3.03 -18.21 2.76
C ALA A 38 -4.54 -18.49 2.82
N ASP A 39 -4.90 -19.76 3.07
CA ASP A 39 -6.28 -20.21 3.27
C ASP A 39 -7.24 -19.85 2.11
N ALA A 40 -6.70 -19.76 0.89
CA ALA A 40 -7.45 -19.51 -0.32
C ALA A 40 -8.21 -20.76 -0.78
N SER A 41 -9.43 -20.56 -1.30
CA SER A 41 -10.19 -21.64 -1.96
C SER A 41 -9.57 -22.06 -3.30
N ASN A 42 -8.86 -21.16 -3.98
CA ASN A 42 -8.04 -21.47 -5.13
C ASN A 42 -6.59 -21.61 -4.66
N GLU A 43 -6.04 -22.83 -4.75
CA GLU A 43 -4.67 -23.13 -4.29
C GLU A 43 -3.60 -22.24 -4.95
N LYS A 44 -3.84 -21.74 -6.17
CA LYS A 44 -2.93 -20.83 -6.87
C LYS A 44 -2.82 -19.44 -6.23
N HIS A 45 -3.74 -19.09 -5.35
CA HIS A 45 -3.72 -17.84 -4.60
C HIS A 45 -3.13 -17.99 -3.20
N ASN A 46 -2.63 -19.17 -2.84
CA ASN A 46 -1.83 -19.35 -1.63
C ASN A 46 -0.35 -19.13 -1.93
N ASP A 47 0.41 -18.81 -0.87
CA ASP A 47 1.85 -18.63 -0.91
C ASP A 47 2.32 -17.53 -1.88
N LEU A 48 1.49 -16.49 -2.07
CA LEU A 48 1.86 -15.32 -2.84
C LEU A 48 2.17 -14.14 -1.92
N TYR A 49 3.26 -13.46 -2.21
CA TYR A 49 3.75 -12.30 -1.48
C TYR A 49 3.31 -11.00 -2.12
N VAL A 50 2.94 -10.03 -1.30
CA VAL A 50 2.57 -8.68 -1.77
C VAL A 50 3.82 -7.91 -2.18
N TYR A 51 3.77 -7.29 -3.36
CA TYR A 51 4.76 -6.31 -3.80
C TYR A 51 4.10 -5.08 -4.46
N ALA A 52 4.87 -4.00 -4.58
CA ALA A 52 4.42 -2.77 -5.23
C ALA A 52 4.67 -2.83 -6.73
N TYR A 53 3.60 -2.99 -7.52
CA TYR A 53 3.67 -2.90 -8.97
C TYR A 53 3.46 -1.46 -9.42
N HIS A 54 4.50 -0.84 -9.97
CA HIS A 54 4.50 0.57 -10.34
C HIS A 54 3.53 0.88 -11.48
N THR A 55 2.52 1.69 -11.18
CA THR A 55 1.49 2.15 -12.13
C THR A 55 1.67 3.63 -12.51
N GLY A 56 2.43 4.39 -11.72
CA GLY A 56 2.74 5.79 -12.03
C GLY A 56 3.50 6.49 -10.91
N ALA A 57 3.78 7.78 -11.10
CA ALA A 57 4.59 8.57 -10.16
C ALA A 57 3.94 8.61 -8.77
N GLY A 58 4.50 7.81 -7.85
CA GLY A 58 4.01 7.68 -6.48
C GLY A 58 2.81 6.75 -6.30
N PHE A 59 2.45 5.99 -7.33
CA PHE A 59 1.33 5.06 -7.34
C PHE A 59 1.78 3.64 -7.66
N ASN A 60 1.31 2.67 -6.87
CA ASN A 60 1.53 1.26 -7.13
C ASN A 60 0.30 0.45 -6.76
N ASP A 61 -0.01 -0.55 -7.56
CA ASP A 61 -0.98 -1.59 -7.19
C ASP A 61 -0.32 -2.59 -6.24
N ALA A 62 -1.07 -3.09 -5.26
CA ALA A 62 -0.63 -4.20 -4.43
C ALA A 62 -0.82 -5.52 -5.20
N VAL A 63 0.23 -5.95 -5.89
CA VAL A 63 0.22 -7.17 -6.72
C VAL A 63 0.88 -8.31 -5.95
N LEU A 64 0.61 -9.54 -6.36
CA LEU A 64 1.03 -10.76 -5.68
C LEU A 64 2.00 -11.55 -6.57
N THR A 65 3.03 -12.13 -5.96
CA THR A 65 4.05 -12.93 -6.63
C THR A 65 4.42 -14.15 -5.80
N SER A 66 4.77 -15.27 -6.42
CA SER A 66 5.33 -16.43 -5.70
C SER A 66 6.82 -16.25 -5.37
N ASP A 67 7.46 -15.20 -5.90
CA ASP A 67 8.86 -14.90 -5.69
C ASP A 67 9.06 -14.04 -4.43
N GLU A 68 9.60 -14.66 -3.38
CA GLU A 68 9.90 -14.00 -2.11
C GLU A 68 10.91 -12.85 -2.26
N ASP A 69 11.87 -12.95 -3.19
CA ASP A 69 12.87 -11.90 -3.41
C ASP A 69 12.26 -10.61 -3.99
N THR A 70 11.10 -10.71 -4.64
CA THR A 70 10.34 -9.58 -5.18
C THR A 70 9.40 -8.96 -4.12
N ALA A 71 9.15 -9.65 -3.02
CA ALA A 71 8.18 -9.24 -2.02
C ALA A 71 8.55 -7.91 -1.35
N SER A 72 7.57 -7.01 -1.18
CA SER A 72 7.80 -5.74 -0.50
C SER A 72 7.90 -5.95 1.01
N THR A 73 9.00 -5.50 1.62
CA THR A 73 9.13 -5.49 3.09
C THR A 73 8.22 -4.42 3.70
N ALA A 74 7.33 -4.85 4.59
CA ALA A 74 6.38 -4.01 5.30
C ALA A 74 6.71 -3.94 6.80
N PHE A 75 6.11 -2.96 7.47
CA PHE A 75 6.07 -2.84 8.92
C PHE A 75 4.78 -2.11 9.34
N LEU A 76 4.29 -2.40 10.54
CA LEU A 76 3.16 -1.69 11.11
C LEU A 76 3.68 -0.57 12.01
N ASN A 77 3.33 0.68 11.71
CA ASN A 77 3.69 1.88 12.46
C ASN A 77 2.42 2.47 13.11
N GLY A 78 2.16 2.10 14.37
CA GLY A 78 0.87 2.37 14.98
C GLY A 78 -0.24 1.56 14.29
N THR A 79 -1.15 2.23 13.59
CA THR A 79 -2.21 1.59 12.79
C THR A 79 -2.02 1.77 11.28
N TYR A 80 -0.84 2.22 10.85
CA TYR A 80 -0.47 2.36 9.44
C TYR A 80 0.43 1.21 9.02
N THR A 81 0.05 0.48 7.97
CA THR A 81 0.95 -0.48 7.32
C THR A 81 1.79 0.26 6.29
N GLN A 82 3.11 0.21 6.41
CA GLN A 82 4.04 0.94 5.55
C GLN A 82 5.08 0.01 4.95
N PHE A 83 5.65 0.39 3.81
CA PHE A 83 6.64 -0.38 3.06
C PHE A 83 7.98 0.33 2.99
N ASP A 84 9.06 -0.42 3.18
CA ASP A 84 10.42 0.09 3.21
C ASP A 84 11.08 0.01 1.83
N PHE A 85 10.82 1.02 0.99
CA PHE A 85 11.47 1.17 -0.31
C PHE A 85 12.75 2.00 -0.27
N LYS A 86 13.35 2.21 0.91
CA LYS A 86 14.61 2.96 1.08
C LYS A 86 14.55 4.38 0.50
N THR A 87 13.37 5.01 0.55
CA THR A 87 13.12 6.39 0.11
C THR A 87 13.01 7.37 1.28
N PRO A 88 13.21 8.69 1.07
CA PRO A 88 13.08 9.69 2.14
C PRO A 88 11.63 10.00 2.54
N PHE A 89 10.65 9.46 1.82
CA PHE A 89 9.21 9.59 2.11
C PHE A 89 8.59 8.20 2.34
N PRO A 90 7.49 8.13 3.12
CA PRO A 90 6.81 6.87 3.40
C PRO A 90 6.04 6.34 2.19
N TRP A 91 5.84 5.02 2.17
CA TRP A 91 4.94 4.32 1.27
C TRP A 91 3.95 3.53 2.09
N GLY A 92 2.67 3.84 1.93
CA GLY A 92 1.62 3.35 2.79
C GLY A 92 0.66 2.41 2.06
N PHE A 93 0.18 1.42 2.79
CA PHE A 93 -0.87 0.52 2.31
C PHE A 93 -2.20 1.26 2.28
N ASN A 94 -2.89 1.21 1.14
CA ASN A 94 -4.03 2.06 0.86
C ASN A 94 -5.17 1.27 0.21
N PRO A 95 -6.13 0.74 1.00
CA PRO A 95 -7.39 0.25 0.48
C PRO A 95 -8.16 1.45 -0.09
N ILE A 96 -8.41 1.47 -1.41
CA ILE A 96 -9.02 2.64 -2.04
C ILE A 96 -10.44 2.85 -1.51
N ALA A 97 -10.82 4.12 -1.28
CA ALA A 97 -12.16 4.46 -0.82
C ALA A 97 -13.23 3.98 -1.81
N VAL A 98 -14.30 3.38 -1.26
CA VAL A 98 -15.36 2.77 -2.06
C VAL A 98 -16.10 3.81 -2.87
N THR A 99 -16.27 3.54 -4.16
CA THR A 99 -17.07 4.36 -5.09
C THR A 99 -18.58 4.12 -4.97
N ASN A 100 -19.07 3.68 -3.80
CA ASN A 100 -20.45 3.30 -3.47
C ASN A 100 -21.17 2.30 -4.44
N TYR A 101 -20.44 1.69 -5.37
CA TYR A 101 -20.98 0.69 -6.32
C TYR A 101 -20.13 -0.58 -6.42
N ALA A 102 -19.02 -0.68 -5.68
CA ALA A 102 -18.11 -1.80 -5.74
C ALA A 102 -18.33 -2.77 -4.56
N GLN A 103 -18.32 -4.07 -4.85
CA GLN A 103 -18.41 -5.14 -3.85
C GLN A 103 -17.03 -5.45 -3.22
N TRP A 104 -15.96 -5.09 -3.91
CA TRP A 104 -14.57 -5.12 -3.46
C TRP A 104 -13.81 -4.01 -4.20
N GLU A 105 -12.73 -3.52 -3.62
CA GLU A 105 -11.93 -2.42 -4.19
C GLU A 105 -10.44 -2.81 -4.12
N PRO A 106 -9.61 -2.30 -5.06
CA PRO A 106 -8.19 -2.63 -5.08
C PRO A 106 -7.48 -2.04 -3.86
N VAL A 107 -6.35 -2.64 -3.54
CA VAL A 107 -5.41 -2.13 -2.55
C VAL A 107 -4.18 -1.61 -3.28
N GLU A 108 -3.70 -0.46 -2.86
CA GLU A 108 -2.54 0.21 -3.42
C GLU A 108 -1.41 0.34 -2.39
N ILE A 109 -0.21 0.62 -2.88
CA ILE A 109 0.96 0.97 -2.10
C ILE A 109 1.49 2.30 -2.64
N ASN A 110 1.06 3.42 -2.05
CA ASN A 110 1.32 4.75 -2.61
C ASN A 110 2.21 5.58 -1.71
N VAL A 111 2.80 6.64 -2.26
CA VAL A 111 3.54 7.63 -1.46
C VAL A 111 2.60 8.25 -0.43
N GLY A 112 3.05 8.29 0.82
CA GLY A 112 2.27 8.78 1.95
C GLY A 112 2.21 7.76 3.09
N TYR A 113 1.50 8.11 4.16
CA TYR A 113 1.33 7.21 5.31
C TYR A 113 0.38 6.03 5.03
N GLY A 114 -0.46 6.13 4.00
CA GLY A 114 -1.50 5.15 3.70
C GLY A 114 -2.73 5.35 4.58
N ALA A 115 -3.58 4.33 4.62
CA ALA A 115 -4.75 4.32 5.48
C ALA A 115 -4.36 3.93 6.92
N GLU A 116 -5.03 4.54 7.90
CA GLU A 116 -5.02 4.08 9.28
C GLU A 116 -5.99 2.90 9.47
N GLY A 117 -5.92 2.24 10.63
CA GLY A 117 -6.87 1.21 11.05
C GLY A 117 -6.40 -0.22 10.82
N PHE A 118 -5.12 -0.41 10.49
CA PHE A 118 -4.51 -1.73 10.38
C PHE A 118 -4.13 -2.29 11.75
N PHE A 119 -4.23 -3.61 11.88
CA PHE A 119 -3.78 -4.37 13.03
C PHE A 119 -3.46 -5.81 12.62
N ILE A 120 -2.72 -6.55 13.45
CA ILE A 120 -2.38 -7.96 13.22
C ILE A 120 -3.13 -8.82 14.23
N ASN A 121 -3.75 -9.91 13.77
CA ASN A 121 -4.38 -10.91 14.62
C ASN A 121 -3.97 -12.35 14.20
N SER A 122 -4.71 -13.37 14.65
CA SER A 122 -4.43 -14.78 14.32
C SER A 122 -4.55 -15.14 12.85
N THR A 123 -5.23 -14.35 12.02
CA THR A 123 -5.38 -14.56 10.57
C THR A 123 -4.45 -13.66 9.74
N GLY A 124 -3.56 -12.92 10.42
CA GLY A 124 -2.59 -12.02 9.78
C GLY A 124 -2.98 -10.54 9.85
N LEU A 125 -2.57 -9.76 8.86
CA LEU A 125 -2.88 -8.34 8.76
C LEU A 125 -4.37 -8.15 8.49
N GLN A 126 -5.00 -7.24 9.20
CA GLN A 126 -6.42 -6.88 9.08
C GLN A 126 -6.56 -5.37 8.97
N TRP A 127 -7.69 -4.92 8.44
CA TRP A 127 -8.07 -3.51 8.41
C TRP A 127 -9.39 -3.28 9.16
N SER A 128 -9.69 -2.03 9.52
CA SER A 128 -10.82 -1.73 10.39
C SER A 128 -12.14 -2.02 9.68
N GLU A 129 -12.98 -2.86 10.29
CA GLU A 129 -14.33 -3.06 9.75
C GLU A 129 -15.19 -1.78 9.83
N GLN A 130 -14.85 -0.82 10.70
CA GLN A 130 -15.52 0.49 10.73
C GLN A 130 -15.21 1.30 9.47
N GLN A 131 -14.07 1.04 8.82
CA GLN A 131 -13.70 1.61 7.52
C GLN A 131 -14.21 0.78 6.34
N GLY A 132 -15.02 -0.26 6.60
CA GLY A 132 -15.66 -1.06 5.56
C GLY A 132 -14.97 -2.37 5.22
N PHE A 133 -13.90 -2.75 5.93
CA PHE A 133 -13.20 -4.00 5.69
C PHE A 133 -14.10 -5.22 5.96
N GLY A 134 -14.20 -6.11 4.97
CA GLY A 134 -14.93 -7.38 5.04
C GLY A 134 -14.05 -8.61 4.76
N GLY A 135 -12.73 -8.43 4.67
CA GLY A 135 -11.77 -9.50 4.34
C GLY A 135 -10.93 -9.18 3.12
N TRP A 136 -9.87 -9.98 2.92
CA TRP A 136 -8.99 -9.87 1.75
C TRP A 136 -9.47 -10.76 0.61
N LEU A 137 -9.18 -10.31 -0.61
CA LEU A 137 -9.54 -10.98 -1.84
C LEU A 137 -8.35 -10.93 -2.80
N VAL A 138 -8.08 -12.05 -3.46
CA VAL A 138 -7.13 -12.13 -4.57
C VAL A 138 -7.91 -12.37 -5.84
N CYS A 139 -7.60 -11.64 -6.89
CA CYS A 139 -8.16 -11.86 -8.22
C CYS A 139 -7.07 -11.78 -9.28
N ASP A 140 -7.12 -12.66 -10.30
CA ASP A 140 -6.38 -12.42 -11.54
C ASP A 140 -6.94 -11.15 -12.21
N TRP A 141 -6.09 -10.14 -12.45
CA TRP A 141 -6.55 -8.80 -12.86
C TRP A 141 -5.80 -8.22 -14.07
N PHE A 142 -6.09 -6.94 -14.38
CA PHE A 142 -5.74 -6.20 -15.59
C PHE A 142 -4.25 -6.23 -15.96
N HIS A 143 -3.36 -6.39 -14.98
CA HIS A 143 -1.91 -6.45 -15.17
C HIS A 143 -1.38 -7.86 -15.52
N GLY A 144 -2.24 -8.86 -15.67
CA GLY A 144 -1.83 -10.23 -15.98
C GLY A 144 -1.18 -10.95 -14.79
N ALA A 145 -1.35 -10.42 -13.58
CA ALA A 145 -0.88 -10.99 -12.33
C ALA A 145 -2.02 -10.94 -11.29
N PRO A 146 -2.01 -11.83 -10.27
CA PRO A 146 -2.97 -11.75 -9.17
C PRO A 146 -2.76 -10.45 -8.39
N GLN A 147 -3.84 -9.72 -8.13
CA GLN A 147 -3.83 -8.46 -7.40
C GLN A 147 -4.64 -8.59 -6.12
N LEU A 148 -4.22 -7.84 -5.10
CA LEU A 148 -4.88 -7.79 -3.82
C LEU A 148 -6.00 -6.75 -3.80
N PHE A 149 -7.15 -7.17 -3.30
CA PHE A 149 -8.36 -6.39 -3.10
C PHE A 149 -8.83 -6.57 -1.66
N TYR A 150 -9.70 -5.67 -1.20
CA TYR A 150 -10.49 -5.89 0.01
C TYR A 150 -11.98 -5.96 -0.32
N ILE A 151 -12.70 -6.79 0.41
CA ILE A 151 -14.15 -6.92 0.31
C ILE A 151 -14.78 -5.77 1.09
N TYR A 152 -15.75 -5.09 0.49
CA TYR A 152 -16.51 -4.06 1.19
C TYR A 152 -17.68 -4.70 1.94
N ARG A 153 -17.61 -4.68 3.28
CA ARG A 153 -18.48 -5.47 4.18
C ARG A 153 -19.98 -5.22 4.06
N TYR A 154 -20.38 -4.10 3.45
CA TYR A 154 -21.78 -3.68 3.38
C TYR A 154 -22.53 -4.25 2.17
N TYR A 155 -21.84 -5.02 1.32
CA TYR A 155 -22.46 -5.78 0.23
C TYR A 155 -22.13 -7.26 0.36
N GLU A 156 -23.04 -8.11 -0.10
CA GLU A 156 -22.77 -9.53 -0.31
C GLU A 156 -22.08 -9.69 -1.67
N PRO A 157 -20.77 -10.01 -1.71
CA PRO A 157 -20.02 -10.00 -2.95
C PRO A 157 -20.32 -11.24 -3.80
N LYS A 158 -20.35 -11.06 -5.12
CA LYS A 158 -20.36 -12.18 -6.09
C LYS A 158 -19.08 -12.12 -6.90
N PHE A 159 -18.15 -13.00 -6.56
CA PHE A 159 -16.83 -12.99 -7.17
C PHE A 159 -16.81 -13.71 -8.53
N PRO A 160 -16.04 -13.21 -9.52
CA PRO A 160 -15.61 -13.99 -10.66
C PRO A 160 -14.87 -15.26 -10.22
N SER A 161 -14.84 -16.28 -11.08
CA SER A 161 -14.14 -17.55 -10.80
C SER A 161 -12.63 -17.39 -10.62
N SER A 162 -12.06 -16.29 -11.11
CA SER A 162 -10.65 -15.94 -10.96
C SER A 162 -10.31 -15.32 -9.62
N CYS A 163 -11.26 -15.25 -8.69
CA CYS A 163 -11.07 -14.62 -7.39
C CYS A 163 -11.24 -15.61 -6.24
N SER A 164 -10.49 -15.42 -5.15
CA SER A 164 -10.68 -16.16 -3.89
C SER A 164 -10.44 -15.27 -2.68
N THR A 165 -11.24 -15.48 -1.64
CA THR A 165 -10.96 -14.92 -0.31
C THR A 165 -9.65 -15.51 0.22
N VAL A 166 -8.86 -14.72 0.93
CA VAL A 166 -7.59 -15.16 1.51
C VAL A 166 -7.40 -14.59 2.92
N ASN A 167 -6.58 -15.27 3.71
CA ASN A 167 -5.87 -14.65 4.82
C ASN A 167 -4.61 -13.96 4.30
N LEU A 168 -4.21 -12.86 4.94
CA LEU A 168 -3.00 -12.11 4.60
C LEU A 168 -2.03 -12.21 5.78
N GLN A 169 -1.30 -13.32 5.84
CA GLN A 169 -0.40 -13.66 6.91
C GLN A 169 0.83 -12.74 6.93
N VAL A 170 1.37 -12.57 8.14
CA VAL A 170 2.57 -11.79 8.40
C VAL A 170 3.74 -12.75 8.59
N GLU A 171 4.70 -12.72 7.67
CA GLU A 171 5.93 -13.50 7.73
C GLU A 171 7.10 -12.59 8.12
N TYR A 172 7.52 -12.64 9.38
CA TYR A 172 8.58 -11.76 9.89
C TYR A 172 9.93 -12.04 9.22
N THR A 173 10.59 -10.98 8.75
CA THR A 173 11.95 -11.09 8.20
C THR A 173 12.97 -11.22 9.33
N SER A 174 14.07 -11.93 9.05
CA SER A 174 15.18 -12.13 9.98
C SER A 174 16.04 -10.88 10.17
#